data_AF-A0A1G6JC61-F1
#
_entry.id   AF-A0A1G6JC61-F1
#
_cell.length_a   1.000
_cell.length_b   1.000
_cell.length_c   1.000
_cell.angle_alpha   90.00
_cell.angle_beta   90.00
_cell.angle_gamma   90.00
#
_symmetry.space_group_name_H-M   'P 1'
#
loop_
_entity.id
_entity.type
_entity.pdbx_description
1 polymer ?
#
loop_
_entity_poly.entity_id
_entity_poly.type
_entity_poly.pdbx_seq_one_letter_code
_entity_poly.pdbx_strand_id
1 'polypeptide(L)'
;MGTSTFWIISIIFCIIVYFLDKYLRKKLNMPKSGFGGYKKHVNSLHKKLEIGLMFIYLITSFIFIVKFESVNIAYVIFTYLGGTLILRALMEWKFDRESKEYIFSMIGVFTFAVMTSMLFYFSPSAA
;
A
#
# COMPACT_ATOMS: atom_id res chain seq x y z
N MET A 1 9.35 22.89 -9.86
CA MET A 1 7.92 22.67 -9.49
C MET A 1 7.85 22.54 -7.99
N GLY A 2 6.99 23.30 -7.32
CA GLY A 2 6.96 23.36 -5.85
C GLY A 2 6.27 22.16 -5.21
N THR A 3 6.49 21.97 -3.91
CA THR A 3 5.77 20.99 -3.07
C THR A 3 4.26 21.12 -3.19
N SER A 4 3.73 22.33 -3.39
CA SER A 4 2.30 22.60 -3.66
C SER A 4 1.77 21.88 -4.90
N THR A 5 2.55 21.78 -5.98
CA THR A 5 2.16 21.07 -7.21
C THR A 5 2.02 19.56 -6.94
N PHE A 6 2.93 18.97 -6.16
CA PHE A 6 2.83 17.57 -5.72
C PHE A 6 1.54 17.31 -4.91
N TRP A 7 1.22 18.19 -3.95
CA TRP A 7 0.00 18.06 -3.15
C TRP A 7 -1.26 18.16 -4.01
N ILE A 8 -1.31 19.10 -4.96
CA ILE A 8 -2.46 19.26 -5.87
C ILE A 8 -2.66 18.01 -6.73
N ILE A 9 -1.60 17.50 -7.37
CA ILE A 9 -1.66 16.29 -8.19
C ILE A 9 -2.10 15.08 -7.36
N SER A 10 -1.56 14.93 -6.15
CA SER A 10 -1.91 13.84 -5.24
C SER A 10 -3.39 13.87 -4.85
N ILE A 11 -3.94 15.04 -4.53
CA ILE A 11 -5.37 15.19 -4.18
C ILE A 11 -6.26 14.82 -5.37
N ILE A 12 -5.95 15.34 -6.56
CA ILE A 12 -6.72 15.02 -7.78
C ILE A 12 -6.69 13.53 -8.07
N PHE A 13 -5.51 12.90 -7.96
CA PHE A 13 -5.34 11.47 -8.17
C PHE A 13 -6.16 10.65 -7.17
N CYS A 14 -6.12 11.00 -5.87
CA CYS A 14 -6.93 10.35 -4.85
C CYS A 14 -8.44 10.46 -5.13
N ILE A 15 -8.91 11.61 -5.64
CA ILE A 15 -10.31 11.80 -6.04
C ILE A 15 -10.67 10.85 -7.19
N ILE A 16 -9.82 10.75 -8.23
CA ILE A 16 -10.03 9.85 -9.36
C ILE A 16 -10.11 8.40 -8.90
N VAL A 17 -9.16 7.96 -8.06
CA VAL A 17 -9.13 6.59 -7.51
C VAL A 17 -10.38 6.31 -6.67
N TYR A 18 -10.85 7.26 -5.87
CA TYR A 18 -12.08 7.13 -5.10
C TYR A 18 -13.32 6.93 -6.00
N PHE A 19 -13.44 7.71 -7.07
CA PHE A 19 -14.54 7.54 -8.03
C PHE A 19 -14.43 6.23 -8.81
N LEU A 20 -13.22 5.82 -9.18
CA LEU A 20 -12.95 4.55 -9.84
C LEU A 20 -13.37 3.37 -8.95
N ASP A 21 -13.02 3.41 -7.65
CA ASP A 21 -13.43 2.40 -6.68
C ASP A 21 -14.96 2.30 -6.61
N LYS A 22 -15.65 3.43 -6.44
CA LYS A 22 -17.12 3.48 -6.37
C LYS A 22 -17.78 2.94 -7.64
N TYR A 23 -17.22 3.25 -8.81
CA TYR A 23 -17.71 2.76 -10.10
C TYR A 23 -17.51 1.25 -10.24
N LEU A 24 -16.32 0.74 -9.92
CA LEU A 24 -16.00 -0.69 -9.99
C LEU A 24 -16.86 -1.51 -9.04
N ARG A 25 -17.11 -1.04 -7.81
CA ARG A 25 -17.97 -1.75 -6.84
C ARG A 25 -19.41 -1.88 -7.35
N LYS A 26 -19.93 -0.81 -7.96
CA LYS A 26 -21.27 -0.82 -8.57
C LYS A 26 -21.32 -1.76 -9.77
N LYS A 27 -20.28 -1.77 -10.61
CA LYS A 27 -20.21 -2.65 -11.80
C LYS A 27 -20.06 -4.13 -11.43
N LEU A 28 -19.35 -4.44 -10.35
CA LEU A 28 -19.05 -5.80 -9.92
C LEU A 28 -20.09 -6.39 -8.96
N ASN A 29 -21.15 -5.66 -8.61
CA ASN A 29 -22.20 -6.07 -7.66
C ASN A 29 -21.65 -6.59 -6.32
N MET A 30 -20.69 -5.88 -5.75
CA MET A 30 -20.03 -6.29 -4.51
C MET A 30 -20.65 -5.65 -3.27
N PRO A 31 -20.72 -6.36 -2.13
CA PRO A 31 -21.08 -5.75 -0.86
C PRO A 31 -20.06 -4.67 -0.49
N LYS A 32 -20.51 -3.60 0.16
CA LYS A 32 -19.61 -2.56 0.68
C LYS A 32 -18.65 -3.21 1.69
N SER A 33 -17.37 -3.35 1.36
CA SER A 33 -16.35 -3.62 2.38
C SER A 33 -16.08 -2.34 3.20
N GLY A 34 -15.56 -2.51 4.41
CA GLY A 34 -15.28 -1.42 5.35
C GLY A 34 -14.36 -0.35 4.75
N PHE A 35 -14.15 0.75 5.48
CA PHE A 35 -13.33 1.89 5.03
C PHE A 35 -11.98 1.42 4.46
N GLY A 36 -11.71 1.71 3.19
CA GLY A 36 -10.48 1.30 2.49
C GLY A 36 -10.41 -0.16 2.04
N GLY A 37 -11.52 -0.90 2.00
CA GLY A 37 -11.53 -2.29 1.53
C GLY A 37 -10.85 -3.29 2.47
N TYR A 38 -10.54 -2.90 3.71
CA TYR A 38 -9.98 -3.80 4.72
C TYR A 38 -11.00 -4.88 5.08
N LYS A 39 -10.92 -6.04 4.41
CA LYS A 39 -11.54 -7.27 4.88
C LYS A 39 -10.66 -7.96 5.92
N LYS A 40 -11.32 -8.71 6.79
CA LYS A 40 -10.68 -9.63 7.73
C LYS A 40 -9.78 -10.60 6.95
N HIS A 41 -8.62 -10.95 7.49
CA HIS A 41 -7.61 -11.81 6.87
C HIS A 41 -8.25 -13.00 6.12
N VAL A 42 -7.92 -13.11 4.83
CA VAL A 42 -8.51 -14.10 3.90
C VAL A 42 -8.31 -15.54 4.36
N ASN A 43 -7.20 -15.83 5.03
CA ASN A 43 -6.88 -17.17 5.51
C ASN A 43 -5.92 -17.09 6.73
N SER A 44 -5.81 -18.20 7.47
CA SER A 44 -4.79 -18.40 8.51
C SER A 44 -3.36 -18.18 8.00
N LEU A 45 -3.10 -18.51 6.73
CA LEU A 45 -1.82 -18.23 6.06
C LEU A 45 -1.55 -16.72 5.92
N HIS A 46 -2.58 -15.92 5.64
CA HIS A 46 -2.43 -14.47 5.54
C HIS A 46 -2.00 -13.90 6.89
N LYS A 47 -2.65 -14.34 7.96
CA LYS A 47 -2.28 -13.95 9.33
C LYS A 47 -0.84 -14.35 9.68
N LYS A 48 -0.42 -15.58 9.34
CA LYS A 48 0.96 -16.04 9.57
C LYS A 48 1.98 -15.22 8.79
N LEU A 49 1.68 -14.87 7.53
CA LEU A 49 2.55 -14.06 6.68
C LEU A 49 2.64 -12.61 7.15
N GLU A 50 1.53 -11.97 7.55
CA GLU A 50 1.56 -10.60 8.11
C GLU A 50 2.38 -10.55 9.41
N ILE A 51 2.20 -11.56 10.29
CA ILE A 51 3.00 -11.67 11.53
C ILE A 51 4.48 -11.90 11.20
N GLY A 52 4.78 -12.82 10.28
CA GLY A 52 6.16 -13.07 9.84
C GLY A 52 6.82 -11.84 9.24
N LEU A 53 6.09 -11.09 8.39
CA LEU A 53 6.57 -9.85 7.81
C LEU A 53 6.84 -8.80 8.89
N MET A 54 5.95 -8.67 9.89
CA MET A 54 6.19 -7.79 11.05
C MET A 54 7.51 -8.10 11.76
N PHE A 55 7.77 -9.38 12.07
CA PHE A 55 9.01 -9.77 12.75
C PHE A 55 10.25 -9.49 11.92
N ILE A 56 10.21 -9.78 10.61
CA ILE A 56 11.32 -9.48 9.69
C ILE A 56 11.61 -7.97 9.72
N TYR A 57 10.59 -7.13 9.57
CA TYR A 57 10.78 -5.67 9.58
C TYR A 57 11.24 -5.14 10.94
N LEU A 58 10.81 -5.73 12.05
CA LEU A 58 11.27 -5.35 13.38
C LEU A 58 12.77 -5.63 13.54
N ILE A 59 13.21 -6.82 13.12
CA ILE A 59 14.64 -7.20 13.15
C ILE A 59 15.45 -6.31 12.21
N THR A 60 15.00 -6.12 10.97
CA THR A 60 15.67 -5.26 10.00
C THR A 60 15.77 -3.82 10.51
N SER A 61 14.71 -3.27 11.10
CA SER A 61 14.71 -1.92 11.69
C SER A 61 15.74 -1.80 12.81
N PHE A 62 15.83 -2.80 13.69
CA PHE A 62 16.81 -2.81 14.77
C PHE A 62 18.24 -2.85 14.24
N ILE A 63 18.51 -3.68 13.22
CA ILE A 63 19.83 -3.74 12.56
C ILE A 63 20.18 -2.39 11.93
N PHE A 64 19.22 -1.74 11.27
CA PHE A 64 19.43 -0.45 10.62
C PHE A 64 19.74 0.66 11.64
N ILE A 65 19.00 0.74 12.74
CA ILE A 65 19.25 1.71 13.82
C ILE A 65 20.64 1.52 14.43
N VAL A 66 21.08 0.27 14.63
CA VAL A 66 22.37 -0.03 15.26
C VAL A 66 23.55 0.18 14.31
N LYS A 67 23.40 -0.13 13.01
CA LYS A 67 24.50 -0.05 12.03
C LYS A 67 24.58 1.24 11.26
N PHE A 68 23.48 1.97 11.09
CA PHE A 68 23.40 3.12 10.20
C PHE A 68 22.72 4.30 10.90
N GLU A 69 23.52 5.21 11.43
CA GLU A 69 23.05 6.42 12.11
C GLU A 69 22.30 7.38 11.16
N SER A 70 22.55 7.30 9.86
CA SER A 70 22.00 8.20 8.83
C SER A 70 20.77 7.67 8.10
N VAL A 71 20.26 6.48 8.42
CA VAL A 71 19.12 5.93 7.68
C VAL A 71 17.82 6.55 8.15
N ASN A 72 17.12 7.18 7.22
CA ASN A 72 15.81 7.78 7.48
C ASN A 72 14.77 6.66 7.70
N ILE A 73 14.28 6.56 8.93
CA ILE A 73 13.22 5.64 9.38
C ILE A 73 11.99 5.68 8.48
N ALA A 74 11.71 6.82 7.82
CA ALA A 74 10.61 6.93 6.86
C ALA A 74 10.71 5.90 5.73
N TYR A 75 11.91 5.57 5.24
CA TYR A 75 12.09 4.56 4.18
C TYR A 75 11.77 3.14 4.66
N VAL A 76 12.11 2.83 5.91
CA VAL A 76 11.80 1.52 6.53
C VAL A 76 10.29 1.36 6.71
N ILE A 77 9.60 2.41 7.16
CA ILE A 77 8.14 2.42 7.28
C ILE A 77 7.49 2.32 5.90
N PHE A 78 8.00 3.07 4.90
CA PHE A 78 7.45 3.04 3.54
C PHE A 78 7.56 1.65 2.91
N THR A 79 8.71 1.00 3.04
CA THR A 79 8.92 -0.36 2.52
C THR A 79 8.03 -1.38 3.22
N TYR A 80 7.84 -1.26 4.54
CA TYR A 80 6.89 -2.07 5.30
C TYR A 80 5.45 -1.92 4.79
N LEU A 81 4.99 -0.67 4.62
CA LEU A 81 3.66 -0.38 4.09
C LEU A 81 3.47 -0.92 2.66
N GLY A 82 4.46 -0.73 1.78
CA GLY A 82 4.42 -1.31 0.44
C GLY A 82 4.37 -2.84 0.44
N GLY A 83 5.21 -3.48 1.26
CA GLY A 83 5.27 -4.93 1.38
C GLY A 83 3.96 -5.53 1.91
N THR A 84 3.34 -4.91 2.91
CA THR A 84 2.05 -5.35 3.45
C THR A 84 0.91 -5.21 2.42
N LEU A 85 0.87 -4.11 1.66
CA LEU A 85 -0.11 -3.92 0.58
C LEU A 85 0.05 -4.96 -0.53
N ILE A 86 1.29 -5.25 -0.95
CA ILE A 86 1.59 -6.27 -1.97
C ILE A 86 1.19 -7.66 -1.46
N LEU A 87 1.59 -8.03 -0.24
CA LEU A 87 1.21 -9.31 0.34
C LEU A 87 -0.31 -9.49 0.38
N ARG A 88 -1.05 -8.44 0.77
CA ARG A 88 -2.50 -8.49 0.79
C ARG A 88 -3.09 -8.71 -0.59
N ALA A 89 -2.64 -7.94 -1.58
CA ALA A 89 -3.10 -8.09 -2.96
C ALA A 89 -2.84 -9.51 -3.51
N LEU A 90 -1.66 -10.09 -3.20
CA LEU A 90 -1.31 -11.45 -3.59
C LEU A 90 -2.18 -12.50 -2.88
N MET A 91 -2.43 -12.33 -1.57
CA MET A 91 -3.24 -13.26 -0.80
C MET A 91 -4.69 -13.23 -1.23
N GLU A 92 -5.27 -12.05 -1.47
CA GLU A 92 -6.63 -11.92 -2.00
C GLU A 92 -6.73 -12.50 -3.41
N TRP A 93 -5.74 -12.25 -4.28
CA TRP A 93 -5.76 -12.79 -5.63
C TRP A 93 -5.67 -14.32 -5.67
N LYS A 94 -4.84 -14.91 -4.79
CA LYS A 94 -4.60 -16.36 -4.76
C LYS A 94 -5.67 -17.14 -4.01
N PHE A 95 -6.21 -16.59 -2.92
CA PHE A 95 -7.11 -17.32 -2.01
C PHE A 95 -8.57 -16.86 -2.04
N ASP A 96 -8.88 -15.65 -2.50
CA ASP A 96 -10.25 -15.12 -2.55
C ASP A 96 -10.54 -14.42 -3.89
N ARG A 97 -10.27 -15.16 -4.97
CA ARG A 97 -10.45 -14.67 -6.34
C ARG A 97 -11.92 -14.41 -6.68
N GLU A 98 -12.83 -15.18 -6.10
CA GLU A 98 -14.28 -15.05 -6.32
C GLU A 98 -14.85 -13.75 -5.78
N SER A 99 -14.33 -13.28 -4.64
CA SER A 99 -14.76 -11.99 -4.09
C SER A 99 -14.28 -10.82 -4.93
N LYS A 100 -13.34 -10.99 -5.86
CA LYS A 100 -12.71 -9.98 -6.73
C LYS A 100 -12.11 -8.77 -5.99
N GLU A 101 -11.98 -8.83 -4.66
CA GLU A 101 -11.42 -7.72 -3.88
C GLU A 101 -9.96 -7.47 -4.18
N TYR A 102 -9.25 -8.49 -4.66
CA TYR A 102 -7.89 -8.37 -5.15
C TYR A 102 -7.72 -7.28 -6.22
N ILE A 103 -8.78 -6.95 -6.98
CA ILE A 103 -8.76 -5.85 -7.96
C ILE A 103 -8.55 -4.52 -7.25
N PHE A 104 -9.23 -4.30 -6.12
CA PHE A 104 -9.10 -3.08 -5.32
C PHE A 104 -7.78 -3.05 -4.57
N SER A 105 -7.34 -4.18 -4.02
CA SER A 105 -6.01 -4.26 -3.41
C SER A 105 -4.89 -4.02 -4.42
N MET A 106 -5.01 -4.52 -5.65
CA MET A 106 -4.07 -4.18 -6.73
C MET A 106 -4.12 -2.70 -7.12
N ILE A 107 -5.30 -2.07 -7.19
CA ILE A 107 -5.43 -0.62 -7.40
C ILE A 107 -4.75 0.14 -6.24
N GLY A 108 -4.88 -0.33 -5.01
CA GLY A 108 -4.19 0.22 -3.84
C GLY A 108 -2.67 0.13 -3.96
N VAL A 109 -2.13 -1.04 -4.34
CA VAL A 109 -0.69 -1.23 -4.62
C VAL A 109 -0.22 -0.29 -5.74
N PHE A 110 -0.97 -0.19 -6.82
CA PHE A 110 -0.65 0.69 -7.94
C PHE A 110 -0.65 2.17 -7.52
N THR A 111 -1.68 2.59 -6.77
CA THR A 111 -1.79 3.94 -6.23
C THR A 111 -0.59 4.25 -5.32
N PHE A 112 -0.24 3.33 -4.42
CA PHE A 112 0.91 3.48 -3.54
C PHE A 112 2.22 3.61 -4.33
N ALA A 113 2.43 2.80 -5.36
CA ALA A 113 3.59 2.88 -6.23
C ALA A 113 3.67 4.24 -6.95
N VAL A 114 2.58 4.68 -7.57
CA VAL A 114 2.51 5.99 -8.27
C VAL A 114 2.80 7.14 -7.31
N MET A 115 2.17 7.16 -6.13
CA MET A 115 2.42 8.21 -5.14
C MET A 115 3.86 8.22 -4.65
N THR A 116 4.45 7.04 -4.44
CA THR A 116 5.85 6.90 -4.03
C THR A 116 6.79 7.42 -5.13
N SER A 117 6.58 7.04 -6.39
CA SER A 117 7.37 7.54 -7.52
C SER A 117 7.25 9.05 -7.70
N MET A 118 6.04 9.61 -7.54
CA MET A 118 5.85 11.06 -7.56
C MET A 118 6.60 11.75 -6.42
N LEU A 119 6.57 11.18 -5.21
CA LEU A 119 7.28 11.74 -4.05
C LEU A 119 8.79 11.83 -4.33
N PHE A 120 9.39 10.78 -4.89
CA PHE A 120 10.81 10.80 -5.30
C PHE A 120 11.09 11.78 -6.46
N TYR A 121 10.17 11.96 -7.39
CA TYR A 121 10.33 12.89 -8.52
C TYR A 121 10.28 14.37 -8.07
N PHE A 122 9.35 14.73 -7.19
CA PHE A 122 9.16 16.11 -6.72
C PHE A 122 10.03 16.47 -5.52
N SER A 123 10.44 15.48 -4.72
CA SER A 123 11.42 15.62 -3.66
C SER A 123 12.57 14.67 -3.96
N PRO A 124 13.44 14.99 -4.95
CA PRO A 124 14.67 14.26 -5.11
C PRO A 124 15.42 14.44 -3.80
N SER A 125 15.49 13.36 -2.99
CA SER A 125 16.39 13.27 -1.85
C SER A 125 17.72 13.80 -2.36
N ALA A 126 18.16 14.94 -1.82
CA ALA A 126 19.41 15.59 -2.20
C ALA A 126 20.48 14.49 -2.33
N ALA A 127 20.94 14.29 -3.57
CA ALA A 127 22.18 13.56 -3.82
C ALA A 127 23.34 14.44 -3.37
#